data_AF-A0A4Y2VSI3-F1
#
_entry.id   AF-A0A4Y2VSI3-F1
#
_cell.length_a   1.000
_cell.length_b   1.000
_cell.length_c   1.000
_cell.angle_alpha   90.00
_cell.angle_beta   90.00
_cell.angle_gamma   90.00
#
_symmetry.space_group_name_H-M   'P 1'
#
loop_
_entity.id
_entity.type
_entity.pdbx_description
1 polymer ?
#
loop_
_entity_poly.entity_id
_entity_poly.type
_entity_poly.pdbx_seq_one_letter_code
_entity_poly.pdbx_strand_id
1 'polypeptide(L)'
;MDDPTVHSSLGKSIAQVYTKEFQKRRLPDVHFLIVLRAADKFSTSQLIDKFVRAEITSSIENLRLHEIVTKCVMHGPCGIDNLGAPCMEEAQCKKMVPKEFRTGTTMNVSIYPLYRRCPNDTTFVGGREMDNRFVVFYNPYLLLKYNAHINVEICTSLRAVKYIYKYIYKGFDCAIMVLSAGIVQYNDIANYIDARYVSASEARWRLLGSHMHDRSHAVMRLPVHLPNQKRVTFKDGHEEEALDIARSRQTMLESWFQLNQSDPDAQTLLNTDIPYNYVHYHNNWKRRKRGGNKIVARMYVLNVKDAERLYLRTLLLHVLGAASFKFVRMLTTSFMTL
;
A
#
# COMPACT_ATOMS: atom_id res chain seq x y z
N MET A 1 -14.80 0.28 -7.41
CA MET A 1 -14.28 -0.41 -8.61
C MET A 1 -14.22 -1.85 -8.20
N ASP A 2 -15.33 -2.53 -8.40
CA ASP A 2 -15.67 -3.74 -7.65
C ASP A 2 -15.26 -4.99 -8.42
N ASP A 3 -14.97 -4.87 -9.71
CA ASP A 3 -14.52 -6.02 -10.51
C ASP A 3 -13.24 -6.68 -10.03
N PRO A 4 -12.14 -5.94 -9.82
CA PRO A 4 -10.90 -6.56 -9.41
C PRO A 4 -10.92 -7.01 -7.94
N THR A 5 -11.89 -6.54 -7.14
CA THR A 5 -11.88 -6.67 -5.68
C THR A 5 -13.04 -7.52 -5.11
N VAL A 6 -14.23 -7.41 -5.70
CA VAL A 6 -15.47 -8.08 -5.32
C VAL A 6 -15.81 -9.20 -6.31
N HIS A 7 -15.73 -8.94 -7.62
CA HIS A 7 -16.08 -9.92 -8.65
C HIS A 7 -14.92 -10.84 -9.06
N SER A 8 -13.75 -10.67 -8.44
CA SER A 8 -12.56 -11.50 -8.69
C SER A 8 -12.17 -11.58 -10.18
N SER A 9 -12.39 -10.50 -10.94
CA SER A 9 -12.12 -10.47 -12.39
C SER A 9 -10.63 -10.64 -12.71
N LEU A 10 -9.76 -10.49 -11.71
CA LEU A 10 -8.30 -10.65 -11.81
C LEU A 10 -7.80 -11.92 -11.08
N GLY A 11 -8.70 -12.81 -10.68
CA GLY A 11 -8.43 -13.94 -9.79
C GLY A 11 -8.84 -13.67 -8.34
N LYS A 12 -8.82 -14.71 -7.50
CA LYS A 12 -9.23 -14.57 -6.09
C LYS A 12 -8.19 -13.77 -5.29
N SER A 13 -8.58 -12.58 -4.84
CA SER A 13 -7.77 -11.71 -3.97
C SER A 13 -7.79 -12.19 -2.51
N ILE A 14 -6.62 -12.16 -1.86
CA ILE A 14 -6.48 -12.36 -0.40
C ILE A 14 -6.25 -11.04 0.34
N ALA A 15 -5.77 -10.00 -0.34
CA ALA A 15 -5.65 -8.67 0.23
C ALA A 15 -5.63 -7.62 -0.88
N GLN A 16 -6.17 -6.45 -0.58
CA GLN A 16 -6.10 -5.27 -1.43
C GLN A 16 -5.93 -4.01 -0.60
N VAL A 17 -5.33 -3.01 -1.25
CA VAL A 17 -5.27 -1.62 -0.79
C VAL A 17 -5.41 -0.71 -2.01
N TYR A 18 -6.10 0.40 -1.86
CA TYR A 18 -6.10 1.45 -2.87
C TYR A 18 -5.94 2.84 -2.25
N THR A 19 -5.38 3.74 -3.04
CA THR A 19 -5.30 5.18 -2.74
C THR A 19 -5.68 5.96 -3.99
N LYS A 20 -6.44 7.04 -3.81
CA LYS A 20 -6.75 8.04 -4.82
C LYS A 20 -5.78 9.20 -4.67
N GLU A 21 -5.10 9.52 -5.75
CA GLU A 21 -4.16 10.64 -5.85
C GLU A 21 -4.79 11.74 -6.71
N PHE A 22 -4.79 12.96 -6.19
CA PHE A 22 -5.28 14.14 -6.91
C PHE A 22 -4.08 14.96 -7.36
N GLN A 23 -3.79 14.91 -8.65
CA GLN A 23 -2.71 15.68 -9.25
C GLN A 23 -3.16 17.12 -9.53
N LYS A 24 -2.21 18.07 -9.48
CA LYS A 24 -2.49 19.51 -9.63
C LYS A 24 -3.33 19.87 -10.87
N ARG A 25 -3.05 19.26 -12.03
CA ARG A 25 -3.68 19.61 -13.31
C ARG A 25 -4.33 18.43 -14.04
N ARG A 26 -4.45 17.27 -13.39
CA ARG A 26 -4.91 16.04 -14.03
C ARG A 26 -6.10 15.47 -13.30
N LEU A 27 -6.79 14.55 -13.97
CA LEU A 27 -7.86 13.78 -13.37
C LEU A 27 -7.31 12.97 -12.17
N PRO A 28 -8.18 12.58 -11.22
CA PRO A 28 -7.76 11.74 -10.11
C PRO A 28 -7.21 10.41 -10.61
N ASP A 29 -6.02 10.05 -10.15
CA ASP A 29 -5.41 8.76 -10.40
C ASP A 29 -5.79 7.82 -9.26
N VAL A 30 -6.01 6.54 -9.56
CA VAL A 30 -6.27 5.52 -8.53
C VAL A 30 -5.23 4.43 -8.64
N HIS A 31 -4.54 4.20 -7.53
CA HIS A 31 -3.54 3.16 -7.39
C HIS A 31 -4.13 1.99 -6.62
N PHE A 32 -4.22 0.83 -7.27
CA PHE A 32 -4.64 -0.42 -6.66
C PHE A 32 -3.43 -1.34 -6.50
N LEU A 33 -3.30 -1.94 -5.32
CA LEU A 33 -2.44 -3.09 -5.12
C LEU A 33 -3.29 -4.26 -4.66
N ILE A 34 -3.19 -5.36 -5.40
CA ILE A 34 -3.98 -6.57 -5.19
C ILE A 34 -3.02 -7.74 -4.99
N VAL A 35 -3.22 -8.46 -3.90
CA VAL A 35 -2.49 -9.67 -3.55
C VAL A 35 -3.38 -10.85 -3.86
N LEU A 36 -3.03 -11.62 -4.88
CA LEU A 36 -3.77 -12.82 -5.28
C LEU A 36 -3.43 -14.01 -4.38
N ARG A 37 -4.42 -14.88 -4.18
CA ARG A 37 -4.23 -16.21 -3.56
C ARG A 37 -3.18 -16.98 -4.34
N ALA A 38 -2.38 -17.80 -3.67
CA ALA A 38 -1.29 -18.56 -4.30
C ALA A 38 -1.73 -19.36 -5.55
N ALA A 39 -2.91 -20.01 -5.50
CA ALA A 39 -3.47 -20.77 -6.61
C ALA A 39 -3.90 -19.91 -7.82
N ASP A 40 -4.15 -18.62 -7.60
CA ASP A 40 -4.57 -17.66 -8.64
C ASP A 40 -3.39 -16.81 -9.15
N LYS A 41 -2.17 -17.03 -8.61
CA LYS A 41 -0.98 -16.31 -9.08
C LYS A 41 -0.54 -16.82 -10.45
N PHE A 42 -0.05 -15.89 -11.27
CA PHE A 42 0.49 -16.20 -12.59
C PHE A 42 1.83 -16.95 -12.46
N SER A 43 1.81 -18.25 -12.74
CA SER A 43 2.98 -19.14 -12.64
C SER A 43 3.76 -19.28 -13.96
N THR A 44 3.18 -18.88 -15.08
CA THR A 44 3.77 -19.06 -16.41
C THR A 44 3.67 -17.78 -17.25
N SER A 45 4.61 -17.60 -18.18
CA SER A 45 4.61 -16.45 -19.09
C SER A 45 3.38 -16.41 -20.00
N GLN A 46 2.88 -17.58 -20.44
CA GLN A 46 1.69 -17.66 -21.28
C GLN A 46 0.42 -17.18 -20.57
N LEU A 47 0.30 -17.43 -19.26
CA LEU A 47 -0.81 -16.89 -18.47
C LEU A 47 -0.69 -15.37 -18.33
N ILE A 48 0.52 -14.85 -18.18
CA ILE A 48 0.76 -13.40 -18.14
C ILE A 48 0.43 -12.77 -19.49
N ASP A 49 0.88 -13.33 -20.61
CA ASP A 49 0.61 -12.80 -21.96
C ASP A 49 -0.90 -12.77 -22.28
N LYS A 50 -1.68 -13.69 -21.72
CA LYS A 50 -3.14 -13.68 -21.82
C LYS A 50 -3.78 -12.58 -20.97
N PHE A 51 -3.18 -12.26 -19.82
CA PHE A 51 -3.75 -11.38 -18.82
C PHE A 51 -3.31 -9.92 -18.95
N VAL A 52 -2.03 -9.67 -19.25
CA VAL A 52 -1.43 -8.37 -19.51
C VAL A 52 -0.88 -8.38 -20.93
N ARG A 53 -1.28 -7.37 -21.71
CA ARG A 53 -0.77 -7.13 -23.07
C ARG A 53 0.01 -5.82 -23.12
N ALA A 54 0.97 -5.77 -24.02
CA ALA A 54 1.70 -4.56 -24.37
C ALA A 54 1.77 -4.39 -25.89
N GLU A 55 0.65 -4.70 -26.56
CA GLU A 55 0.53 -4.77 -28.01
C GLU A 55 -0.70 -3.98 -28.47
N ILE A 56 -0.59 -3.35 -29.65
CA ILE A 56 -1.69 -2.79 -30.43
C ILE A 56 -2.55 -3.97 -30.86
N THR A 57 -3.86 -3.89 -30.60
CA THR A 57 -4.77 -4.96 -31.00
C THR A 57 -5.20 -4.79 -32.45
N SER A 58 -5.47 -5.88 -33.17
CA SER A 58 -6.01 -5.79 -34.53
C SER A 58 -7.36 -5.05 -34.55
N SER A 59 -7.48 -4.05 -35.44
CA SER A 59 -8.72 -3.32 -35.68
C SER A 59 -9.81 -4.20 -36.30
N ILE A 60 -9.42 -5.30 -36.96
CA ILE A 60 -10.34 -6.28 -37.56
C ILE A 60 -10.94 -7.19 -36.48
N GLU A 61 -10.11 -7.68 -35.55
CA GLU A 61 -10.56 -8.59 -34.51
C GLU A 61 -11.38 -7.89 -33.42
N ASN A 62 -10.94 -6.70 -33.01
CA ASN A 62 -11.60 -5.93 -31.96
C ASN A 62 -11.36 -4.43 -32.13
N LEU A 63 -12.15 -3.81 -32.99
CA LEU A 63 -12.09 -2.37 -33.27
C LEU A 63 -12.17 -1.52 -32.01
N ARG A 64 -13.09 -1.85 -31.09
CA ARG A 64 -13.28 -1.07 -29.86
C ARG A 64 -12.06 -1.12 -28.95
N LEU A 65 -11.45 -2.28 -28.77
CA LEU A 65 -10.22 -2.38 -27.97
C LEU A 65 -9.07 -1.64 -28.66
N HIS A 66 -8.97 -1.75 -29.98
CA HIS A 66 -7.95 -1.04 -30.76
C HIS A 66 -8.05 0.48 -30.54
N GLU A 67 -9.25 1.07 -30.68
CA GLU A 67 -9.48 2.50 -30.45
C GLU A 67 -9.10 2.94 -29.03
N ILE A 68 -9.42 2.13 -28.01
CA ILE A 68 -9.07 2.45 -26.62
C ILE A 68 -7.56 2.34 -26.43
N VAL A 69 -6.90 1.33 -27.01
CA VAL A 69 -5.46 1.15 -26.90
C VAL A 69 -4.72 2.32 -27.53
N THR A 70 -5.05 2.66 -28.78
CA THR A 70 -4.41 3.75 -29.53
C THR A 70 -4.62 5.11 -28.85
N LYS A 71 -5.79 5.34 -28.27
CA LYS A 71 -6.14 6.60 -27.59
C LYS A 71 -5.58 6.70 -26.16
N CYS A 72 -5.62 5.61 -25.39
CA CYS A 72 -5.47 5.68 -23.94
C CYS A 72 -4.26 4.95 -23.37
N VAL A 73 -3.58 4.05 -24.09
CA VAL A 73 -2.40 3.34 -23.52
C VAL A 73 -1.15 3.43 -24.38
N MET A 74 -1.19 4.14 -25.52
CA MET A 74 0.01 4.47 -26.26
C MET A 74 0.82 5.54 -25.53
N HIS A 75 2.12 5.29 -25.37
CA HIS A 75 3.05 6.34 -24.98
C HIS A 75 3.21 7.31 -26.16
N GLY A 76 2.94 8.59 -25.92
CA GLY A 76 3.12 9.62 -26.94
C GLY A 76 4.58 9.78 -27.38
N PRO A 77 4.85 10.55 -28.46
CA PRO A 77 6.20 10.75 -28.96
C PRO A 77 7.09 11.36 -27.88
N CYS A 78 8.29 10.80 -27.71
CA CYS A 78 9.31 11.25 -26.78
C CYS A 78 10.71 10.93 -27.32
N GLY A 79 11.75 11.38 -26.64
CA GLY A 79 13.12 11.14 -27.07
C GLY A 79 13.51 12.11 -28.18
N ILE A 80 14.15 11.58 -29.21
CA ILE A 80 14.54 12.33 -30.41
C ILE A 80 13.31 12.97 -31.08
N ASP A 81 12.17 12.28 -31.01
CA ASP A 81 10.93 12.73 -31.66
C ASP A 81 10.23 13.87 -30.93
N ASN A 82 10.51 14.04 -29.63
CA ASN A 82 9.98 15.13 -28.83
C ASN A 82 10.81 15.31 -27.55
N LEU A 83 11.81 16.18 -27.62
CA LEU A 83 12.68 16.54 -26.50
C LEU A 83 11.91 17.27 -25.38
N GLY A 84 10.80 17.94 -25.70
CA GLY A 84 9.94 18.64 -24.74
C GLY A 84 8.92 17.74 -24.03
N ALA A 85 8.92 16.44 -24.29
CA ALA A 85 7.95 15.53 -23.67
C ALA A 85 8.13 15.49 -22.13
N PRO A 86 7.05 15.52 -21.32
CA PRO A 86 7.15 15.52 -19.85
C PRO A 86 7.85 14.31 -19.23
N CYS A 87 8.04 13.25 -20.01
CA CYS A 87 8.74 12.03 -19.60
C CYS A 87 10.26 12.09 -19.80
N MET A 88 10.79 13.16 -20.40
CA MET A 88 12.22 13.33 -20.65
C MET A 88 12.96 13.77 -19.38
N GLU A 89 14.15 13.22 -19.17
CA GLU A 89 15.13 13.60 -18.15
C GLU A 89 16.52 13.30 -18.70
N GLU A 90 17.44 14.25 -18.61
CA GLU A 90 18.82 14.09 -19.12
C GLU A 90 18.85 13.58 -20.58
N ALA A 91 17.99 14.12 -21.43
CA ALA A 91 17.81 13.74 -22.84
C ALA A 91 17.38 12.28 -23.10
N GLN A 92 16.98 11.53 -22.06
CA GLN A 92 16.43 10.18 -22.17
C GLN A 92 15.01 10.12 -21.63
N CYS A 93 14.19 9.21 -22.17
CA CYS A 93 12.87 8.98 -21.59
C CYS A 93 13.01 8.25 -20.25
N LYS A 94 12.51 8.82 -19.16
CA LYS A 94 12.45 8.20 -17.81
C LYS A 94 11.77 6.82 -17.81
N LYS A 95 10.92 6.56 -18.81
CA LYS A 95 10.20 5.30 -18.98
C LYS A 95 10.95 4.31 -19.89
N MET A 96 12.11 4.69 -20.44
CA MET A 96 12.92 3.92 -21.39
C MET A 96 12.06 3.42 -22.56
N VAL A 97 11.39 4.35 -23.25
CA VAL A 97 10.61 4.11 -24.47
C VAL A 97 11.42 4.67 -25.65
N PRO A 98 11.49 3.99 -26.81
CA PRO A 98 10.82 2.71 -27.15
C PRO A 98 11.38 1.50 -26.39
N LYS A 99 10.52 0.52 -26.10
CA LYS A 99 10.90 -0.78 -25.52
C LYS A 99 11.47 -1.74 -26.57
N GLU A 100 12.12 -2.81 -26.12
CA GLU A 100 12.56 -3.91 -27.01
C GLU A 100 11.38 -4.78 -27.44
N PHE A 101 11.45 -5.32 -28.66
CA PHE A 101 10.54 -6.37 -29.11
C PHE A 101 10.86 -7.70 -28.43
N ARG A 102 9.82 -8.49 -28.15
CA ARG A 102 9.93 -9.83 -27.54
C ARG A 102 8.80 -10.72 -28.03
N THR A 103 9.12 -11.97 -28.36
CA THR A 103 8.15 -12.97 -28.83
C THR A 103 7.34 -13.62 -27.70
N GLY A 104 7.77 -13.48 -26.44
CA GLY A 104 7.02 -13.92 -25.26
C GLY A 104 7.44 -13.18 -24.00
N THR A 105 6.60 -13.21 -22.96
CA THR A 105 6.99 -12.62 -21.67
C THR A 105 8.13 -13.41 -21.04
N THR A 106 9.18 -12.72 -20.60
CA THR A 106 10.26 -13.32 -19.81
C THR A 106 10.09 -12.99 -18.33
N MET A 107 9.93 -14.04 -17.51
CA MET A 107 9.87 -13.97 -16.06
C MET A 107 11.28 -13.86 -15.48
N ASN A 108 11.44 -13.22 -14.31
CA ASN A 108 12.66 -13.26 -13.48
C ASN A 108 13.96 -12.68 -14.07
N VAL A 109 13.91 -11.97 -15.21
CA VAL A 109 15.10 -11.27 -15.76
C VAL A 109 15.43 -10.00 -14.96
N SER A 110 14.43 -9.43 -14.27
CA SER A 110 14.54 -8.22 -13.46
C SER A 110 13.37 -8.14 -12.46
N ILE A 111 13.20 -6.99 -11.82
CA ILE A 111 12.17 -6.74 -10.81
C ILE A 111 10.75 -6.59 -11.42
N TYR A 112 10.62 -6.55 -12.76
CA TYR A 112 9.35 -6.69 -13.50
C TYR A 112 9.50 -7.72 -14.61
N PRO A 113 8.40 -8.43 -14.99
CA PRO A 113 8.39 -9.20 -16.23
C PRO A 113 8.67 -8.29 -17.43
N LEU A 114 9.41 -8.82 -18.40
CA LEU A 114 9.60 -8.16 -19.68
C LEU A 114 8.52 -8.70 -20.62
N TYR A 115 7.48 -7.90 -20.82
CA TYR A 115 6.29 -8.32 -21.56
C TYR A 115 6.55 -8.55 -23.04
N ARG A 116 5.79 -9.48 -23.63
CA ARG A 116 5.74 -9.71 -25.07
C ARG A 116 5.36 -8.44 -25.84
N ARG A 117 6.07 -8.19 -26.94
CA ARG A 117 5.85 -7.10 -27.90
C ARG A 117 6.25 -7.60 -29.29
N CYS A 118 5.29 -8.05 -30.10
CA CYS A 118 5.53 -8.46 -31.48
C CYS A 118 5.81 -7.26 -32.41
N PRO A 119 6.62 -7.39 -33.47
CA PRO A 119 7.02 -6.26 -34.32
C PRO A 119 6.01 -5.82 -35.40
N ASN A 120 4.93 -6.57 -35.61
CA ASN A 120 4.17 -6.48 -36.85
C ASN A 120 3.10 -5.37 -36.89
N ASP A 121 2.63 -4.90 -35.73
CA ASP A 121 1.50 -3.97 -35.67
C ASP A 121 1.97 -2.53 -35.46
N THR A 122 1.41 -1.62 -36.27
CA THR A 122 1.62 -0.17 -36.16
C THR A 122 0.31 0.60 -36.13
N THR A 123 0.36 1.82 -35.62
CA THR A 123 -0.76 2.77 -35.57
C THR A 123 -0.25 4.21 -35.53
N PHE A 124 -1.05 5.17 -36.00
CA PHE A 124 -0.71 6.58 -35.89
C PHE A 124 -1.15 7.16 -34.53
N VAL A 125 -0.21 7.80 -33.81
CA VAL A 125 -0.45 8.50 -32.54
C VAL A 125 0.28 9.83 -32.58
N GLY A 126 -0.47 10.93 -32.39
CA GLY A 126 0.12 12.28 -32.39
C GLY A 126 0.82 12.64 -33.71
N GLY A 127 0.28 12.17 -34.85
CA GLY A 127 0.84 12.44 -36.18
C GLY A 127 2.03 11.56 -36.58
N ARG A 128 2.42 10.58 -35.75
CA ARG A 128 3.53 9.67 -36.02
C ARG A 128 3.09 8.22 -36.01
N GLU A 129 3.62 7.43 -36.93
CA GLU A 129 3.50 5.98 -36.90
C GLU A 129 4.31 5.39 -35.73
N MET A 130 3.64 4.58 -34.92
CA MET A 130 4.19 3.92 -33.75
C MET A 130 3.86 2.45 -33.76
N ASP A 131 4.74 1.66 -33.17
CA ASP A 131 4.59 0.22 -33.05
C ASP A 131 4.39 -0.21 -31.59
N ASN A 132 4.37 -1.53 -31.39
CA ASN A 132 4.22 -2.16 -30.09
C ASN A 132 5.29 -1.78 -29.05
N ARG A 133 6.38 -1.09 -29.39
CA ARG A 133 7.40 -0.62 -28.42
C ARG A 133 6.92 0.58 -27.59
N PHE A 134 5.87 1.26 -28.02
CA PHE A 134 5.29 2.43 -27.37
C PHE A 134 4.07 2.10 -26.48
N VAL A 135 3.53 0.89 -26.57
CA VAL A 135 2.34 0.49 -25.81
C VAL A 135 2.65 0.34 -24.32
N VAL A 136 1.86 0.96 -23.46
CA VAL A 136 1.89 0.75 -22.00
C VAL A 136 1.11 -0.52 -21.66
N PHE A 137 1.55 -1.29 -20.67
CA PHE A 137 0.97 -2.60 -20.35
C PHE A 137 -0.45 -2.50 -19.76
N TYR A 138 -1.39 -3.27 -20.29
CA TYR A 138 -2.81 -3.17 -19.95
C TYR A 138 -3.49 -4.54 -19.86
N ASN A 139 -4.66 -4.58 -19.22
CA ASN A 139 -5.56 -5.73 -19.29
C ASN A 139 -6.73 -5.42 -20.25
N PRO A 140 -6.96 -6.22 -21.30
CA PRO A 140 -8.01 -5.97 -22.29
C PRO A 140 -9.41 -5.81 -21.71
N TYR A 141 -9.78 -6.63 -20.73
CA TYR A 141 -11.08 -6.59 -20.08
C TYR A 141 -11.29 -5.27 -19.32
N LEU A 142 -10.29 -4.84 -18.54
CA LEU A 142 -10.38 -3.58 -17.79
C LEU A 142 -10.46 -2.37 -18.74
N LEU A 143 -9.68 -2.34 -19.82
CA LEU A 143 -9.78 -1.24 -20.80
C LEU A 143 -11.16 -1.20 -21.45
N LEU A 144 -11.68 -2.32 -21.94
CA LEU A 144 -12.99 -2.39 -22.57
C LEU A 144 -14.12 -1.96 -21.63
N LYS A 145 -14.04 -2.38 -20.36
CA LYS A 145 -15.06 -2.10 -19.36
C LYS A 145 -15.09 -0.64 -18.93
N TYR A 146 -13.93 -0.05 -18.70
CA TYR A 146 -13.82 1.29 -18.10
C TYR A 146 -13.52 2.40 -19.10
N ASN A 147 -13.11 2.07 -20.33
CA ASN A 147 -12.78 3.03 -21.38
C ASN A 147 -11.86 4.16 -20.89
N ALA A 148 -10.77 3.77 -20.21
CA ALA A 148 -9.88 4.69 -19.51
C ALA A 148 -8.42 4.24 -19.63
N HIS A 149 -7.48 5.14 -19.36
CA HIS A 149 -6.04 4.81 -19.26
C HIS A 149 -5.80 3.94 -18.00
N ILE A 150 -5.71 2.62 -18.17
CA ILE A 150 -5.45 1.67 -17.09
C ILE A 150 -4.16 0.92 -17.36
N ASN A 151 -3.22 1.05 -16.42
CA ASN A 151 -1.94 0.37 -16.45
C ASN A 151 -1.95 -0.83 -15.50
N VAL A 152 -1.65 -2.05 -15.99
CA VAL A 152 -1.71 -3.28 -15.18
C VAL A 152 -0.36 -3.98 -15.16
N GLU A 153 0.28 -4.01 -13.99
CA GLU A 153 1.60 -4.61 -13.81
C GLU A 153 1.55 -5.83 -12.90
N ILE A 154 2.23 -6.91 -13.30
CA ILE A 154 2.49 -8.06 -12.44
C ILE A 154 3.77 -7.81 -11.63
N CYS A 155 3.67 -7.95 -10.31
CA CYS A 155 4.79 -7.72 -9.39
C CYS A 155 5.05 -8.95 -8.50
N THR A 156 6.30 -9.42 -8.44
CA THR A 156 6.67 -10.68 -7.76
C THR A 156 7.68 -10.51 -6.61
N SER A 157 8.09 -9.29 -6.20
CA SER A 157 9.16 -9.11 -5.20
C SER A 157 9.18 -7.74 -4.47
N LEU A 158 10.34 -7.08 -4.42
CA LEU A 158 10.65 -5.84 -3.70
C LEU A 158 10.02 -4.59 -4.32
N ARG A 159 9.61 -4.63 -5.59
CA ARG A 159 8.94 -3.48 -6.21
C ARG A 159 7.52 -3.26 -5.71
N ALA A 160 6.82 -4.28 -5.17
CA ALA A 160 5.55 -4.05 -4.50
C ALA A 160 5.74 -3.09 -3.32
N VAL A 161 6.84 -3.25 -2.58
CA VAL A 161 7.22 -2.34 -1.49
C VAL A 161 7.51 -0.93 -2.03
N LYS A 162 8.34 -0.80 -3.07
CA LYS A 162 8.60 0.52 -3.70
C LYS A 162 7.32 1.17 -4.22
N TYR A 163 6.43 0.41 -4.83
CA TYR A 163 5.14 0.88 -5.34
C TYR A 163 4.24 1.36 -4.21
N ILE A 164 4.17 0.61 -3.11
CA ILE A 164 3.45 1.01 -1.89
C ILE A 164 3.95 2.37 -1.41
N TYR A 165 5.26 2.58 -1.26
CA TYR A 165 5.78 3.87 -0.82
C TYR A 165 5.54 4.99 -1.84
N LYS A 166 5.71 4.70 -3.12
CA LYS A 166 5.60 5.69 -4.19
C LYS A 166 4.17 6.17 -4.44
N TYR A 167 3.16 5.32 -4.24
CA TYR A 167 1.79 5.62 -4.65
C TYR A 167 0.76 5.46 -3.53
N ILE A 168 0.90 4.44 -2.67
CA ILE A 168 -0.05 4.22 -1.56
C ILE A 168 0.25 5.17 -0.39
N TYR A 169 1.54 5.41 -0.09
CA TYR A 169 2.00 6.28 1.00
C TYR A 169 2.70 7.57 0.54
N LYS A 170 2.52 7.98 -0.73
CA LYS A 170 3.15 9.17 -1.32
C LYS A 170 2.90 10.46 -0.53
N GLY A 171 1.87 10.50 0.29
CA GLY A 171 1.43 11.70 1.01
C GLY A 171 0.65 12.64 0.08
N PHE A 172 0.41 13.85 0.56
CA PHE A 172 -0.28 14.89 -0.19
C PHE A 172 0.73 15.86 -0.80
N ASP A 173 0.36 16.50 -1.91
CA ASP A 173 1.16 17.55 -2.50
C ASP A 173 1.24 18.74 -1.53
N CYS A 174 2.46 19.08 -1.12
CA CYS A 174 2.76 20.31 -0.39
C CYS A 174 3.35 21.36 -1.31
N ALA A 175 3.15 22.62 -0.98
CA ALA A 175 3.79 23.77 -1.59
C ALA A 175 4.38 24.65 -0.48
N ILE A 176 5.65 24.99 -0.64
CA ILE A 176 6.30 25.99 0.19
C ILE A 176 5.98 27.36 -0.42
N MET A 177 5.38 28.24 0.36
CA MET A 177 5.04 29.61 -0.02
C MET A 177 5.90 30.59 0.77
N VAL A 178 6.47 31.59 0.10
CA VAL A 178 7.23 32.66 0.74
C VAL A 178 6.28 33.83 1.03
N LEU A 179 6.24 34.25 2.29
CA LEU A 179 5.50 35.44 2.70
C LEU A 179 6.40 36.67 2.55
N SER A 180 6.34 37.33 1.39
CA SER A 180 7.03 38.61 1.17
C SER A 180 6.07 39.78 1.33
N ALA A 181 5.98 40.32 2.54
CA ALA A 181 5.31 41.60 2.81
C ALA A 181 6.33 42.60 3.41
N GLY A 182 6.73 43.61 2.62
CA GLY A 182 7.54 44.74 3.09
C GLY A 182 9.04 44.47 3.29
N ILE A 183 9.71 45.37 4.04
CA ILE A 183 11.15 45.31 4.35
C ILE A 183 11.43 43.98 5.06
N VAL A 184 12.10 43.07 4.35
CA VAL A 184 12.35 41.72 4.79
C VAL A 184 13.33 41.75 5.97
N GLN A 185 12.81 41.56 7.20
CA GLN A 185 13.63 40.93 8.22
C GLN A 185 13.80 39.46 7.82
N TYR A 186 15.04 39.11 7.45
CA TYR A 186 15.38 37.78 7.00
C TYR A 186 15.28 36.80 8.17
N ASN A 187 14.14 36.09 8.27
CA ASN A 187 13.93 35.01 9.22
C ASN A 187 13.62 33.72 8.43
N ASP A 188 14.56 32.79 8.45
CA ASP A 188 14.51 31.54 7.67
C ASP A 188 13.33 30.62 8.02
N ILE A 189 12.65 30.83 9.14
CA ILE A 189 11.52 30.00 9.60
C ILE A 189 10.19 30.74 9.43
N ALA A 190 10.12 32.01 9.82
CA ALA A 190 8.86 32.76 9.82
C ALA A 190 8.37 33.13 8.41
N ASN A 191 9.28 33.19 7.42
CA ASN A 191 8.96 33.65 6.08
C ASN A 191 8.46 32.55 5.13
N TYR A 192 8.37 31.31 5.59
CA TYR A 192 7.95 30.16 4.77
C TYR A 192 6.72 29.47 5.38
N ILE A 193 5.69 29.28 4.56
CA ILE A 193 4.56 28.41 4.87
C ILE A 193 4.71 27.11 4.09
N ASP A 194 4.80 25.98 4.78
CA ASP A 194 4.56 24.66 4.19
C ASP A 194 3.06 24.36 4.21
N ALA A 195 2.39 24.54 3.06
CA ALA A 195 0.95 24.37 2.93
C ALA A 195 0.60 23.16 2.05
N ARG A 196 -0.44 22.45 2.45
CA ARG A 196 -1.04 21.40 1.61
C ARG A 196 -1.82 22.02 0.46
N TYR A 197 -1.55 21.56 -0.76
CA TYR A 197 -2.39 21.85 -1.92
C TYR A 197 -3.62 20.92 -1.93
N VAL A 198 -4.80 21.49 -2.17
CA VAL A 198 -6.06 20.76 -2.33
C VAL A 198 -6.70 21.23 -3.63
N SER A 199 -6.80 20.33 -4.63
CA SER A 199 -7.45 20.66 -5.89
C SER A 199 -8.97 20.75 -5.74
N ALA A 200 -9.65 21.39 -6.69
CA ALA A 200 -11.12 21.43 -6.71
C ALA A 200 -11.75 20.02 -6.74
N SER A 201 -11.13 19.07 -7.45
CA SER A 201 -11.58 17.68 -7.49
C SER A 201 -11.39 16.96 -6.16
N GLU A 202 -10.27 17.19 -5.45
CA GLU A 202 -10.06 16.66 -4.10
C GLU A 202 -11.06 17.26 -3.10
N ALA A 203 -11.26 18.58 -3.14
CA ALA A 203 -12.18 19.29 -2.26
C ALA A 203 -13.61 18.74 -2.40
N ARG A 204 -14.11 18.60 -3.64
CA ARG A 204 -15.41 17.97 -3.91
C ARG A 204 -15.46 16.54 -3.36
N TRP A 205 -14.42 15.75 -3.58
CA TRP A 205 -14.38 14.36 -3.13
C TRP A 205 -14.51 14.25 -1.60
N ARG A 206 -13.83 15.15 -0.88
CA ARG A 206 -13.89 15.24 0.58
C ARG A 206 -15.24 15.73 1.09
N LEU A 207 -15.82 16.76 0.48
CA LEU A 207 -17.14 17.28 0.84
C LEU A 207 -18.23 16.22 0.68
N LEU A 208 -18.10 15.34 -0.30
CA LEU A 208 -19.00 14.21 -0.51
C LEU A 208 -18.74 13.02 0.45
N GLY A 209 -17.83 13.15 1.40
CA GLY A 209 -17.50 12.08 2.36
C GLY A 209 -16.91 10.82 1.71
N SER A 210 -16.40 10.93 0.48
CA SER A 210 -15.94 9.75 -0.27
C SER A 210 -14.55 9.29 0.20
N HIS A 211 -14.37 7.98 0.35
CA HIS A 211 -13.09 7.41 0.79
C HIS A 211 -11.96 7.71 -0.22
N MET A 212 -10.88 8.30 0.32
CA MET A 212 -9.63 8.60 -0.40
C MET A 212 -8.74 7.36 -0.55
N HIS A 213 -8.78 6.48 0.45
CA HIS A 213 -8.01 5.24 0.49
C HIS A 213 -8.84 4.18 1.20
N ASP A 214 -8.56 2.92 0.93
CA ASP A 214 -9.15 1.81 1.66
C ASP A 214 -8.23 0.58 1.65
N ARG A 215 -8.49 -0.34 2.56
CA ARG A 215 -7.76 -1.60 2.71
C ARG A 215 -8.71 -2.72 3.12
N SER A 216 -8.52 -3.88 2.52
CA SER A 216 -9.25 -5.10 2.88
C SER A 216 -9.05 -5.58 4.32
N HIS A 217 -7.93 -5.23 4.96
CA HIS A 217 -7.54 -5.71 6.28
C HIS A 217 -7.28 -4.56 7.24
N ALA A 218 -7.83 -4.66 8.46
CA ALA A 218 -7.49 -3.77 9.56
C ALA A 218 -6.13 -4.17 10.15
N VAL A 219 -5.23 -3.20 10.33
CA VAL A 219 -3.94 -3.45 10.98
C VAL A 219 -4.08 -3.11 12.46
N MET A 220 -3.98 -4.12 13.34
CA MET A 220 -4.00 -3.91 14.79
C MET A 220 -2.57 -3.90 15.32
N ARG A 221 -2.16 -2.77 15.88
CA ARG A 221 -0.84 -2.63 16.50
C ARG A 221 -0.89 -3.01 17.97
N LEU A 222 -0.22 -4.10 18.32
CA LEU A 222 -0.13 -4.59 19.69
C LEU A 222 1.00 -3.84 20.44
N PRO A 223 0.68 -3.14 21.54
CA PRO A 223 1.67 -2.40 22.31
C PRO A 223 2.65 -3.36 23.00
N VAL A 224 3.90 -2.91 23.13
CA VAL A 224 4.92 -3.56 23.96
C VAL A 224 5.43 -2.52 24.94
N HIS A 225 5.25 -2.78 26.22
CA HIS A 225 5.72 -1.92 27.29
C HIS A 225 6.03 -2.76 28.52
N LEU A 226 6.90 -2.24 29.39
CA LEU A 226 7.17 -2.80 30.71
C LEU A 226 6.10 -2.34 31.73
N PRO A 227 6.05 -2.95 32.93
CA PRO A 227 5.23 -2.43 34.02
C PRO A 227 5.48 -0.94 34.24
N ASN A 228 4.40 -0.16 34.36
CA ASN A 228 4.42 1.29 34.58
C ASN A 228 5.11 2.13 33.48
N GLN A 229 5.45 1.54 32.33
CA GLN A 229 6.04 2.24 31.18
C GLN A 229 5.09 2.29 29.97
N LYS A 230 3.77 2.29 30.23
CA LYS A 230 2.76 2.43 29.17
C LYS A 230 2.79 3.83 28.57
N ARG A 231 2.58 3.91 27.26
CA ARG A 231 2.52 5.18 26.54
C ARG A 231 1.25 5.94 26.93
N VAL A 232 1.42 7.19 27.34
CA VAL A 232 0.33 8.12 27.64
C VAL A 232 0.32 9.22 26.59
N THR A 233 -0.86 9.64 26.15
CA THR A 233 -1.04 10.78 25.26
C THR A 233 -1.83 11.83 26.03
N PHE A 234 -1.29 13.05 26.09
CA PHE A 234 -1.85 14.16 26.84
C PHE A 234 -1.92 15.41 25.95
N LYS A 235 -2.74 16.37 26.35
CA LYS A 235 -2.71 17.74 25.81
C LYS A 235 -1.82 18.58 26.72
N ASP A 236 -1.13 19.54 26.13
CA ASP A 236 -0.29 20.49 26.88
C ASP A 236 -1.10 21.14 28.01
N GLY A 237 -0.58 21.07 29.24
CA GLY A 237 -1.25 21.55 30.46
C GLY A 237 -2.24 20.57 31.11
N HIS A 238 -2.38 19.34 30.60
CA HIS A 238 -3.22 18.28 31.15
C HIS A 238 -2.43 16.98 31.43
N GLU A 239 -1.15 17.10 31.79
CA GLU A 239 -0.24 15.98 32.01
C GLU A 239 -0.69 15.08 33.17
N GLU A 240 -1.03 15.67 34.32
CA GLU A 240 -1.40 14.95 35.53
C GLU A 240 -2.71 14.17 35.36
N GLU A 241 -3.73 14.83 34.78
CA GLU A 241 -5.01 14.20 34.47
C GLU A 241 -4.83 12.99 33.54
N ALA A 242 -4.00 13.14 32.50
CA ALA A 242 -3.71 12.06 31.58
C ALA A 242 -2.96 10.89 32.25
N LEU A 243 -2.07 11.17 33.21
CA LEU A 243 -1.37 10.16 34.00
C LEU A 243 -2.33 9.40 34.91
N ASP A 244 -3.27 10.07 35.56
CA ASP A 244 -4.26 9.42 36.44
C ASP A 244 -5.25 8.56 35.66
N ILE A 245 -5.71 9.04 34.50
CA ILE A 245 -6.50 8.22 33.56
C ILE A 245 -5.67 7.01 33.10
N ALA A 246 -4.40 7.21 32.76
CA ALA A 246 -3.55 6.11 32.34
C ALA A 246 -3.37 5.06 33.44
N ARG A 247 -3.20 5.46 34.71
CA ARG A 247 -3.07 4.53 35.85
C ARG A 247 -4.27 3.61 35.99
N SER A 248 -5.48 4.15 35.91
CA SER A 248 -6.73 3.38 36.02
C SER A 248 -7.05 2.55 34.78
N ARG A 249 -6.53 2.94 33.60
CA ARG A 249 -6.81 2.26 32.34
C ARG A 249 -5.86 1.09 32.09
N GLN A 250 -6.46 -0.06 31.81
CA GLN A 250 -5.72 -1.23 31.33
C GLN A 250 -5.32 -1.09 29.87
N THR A 251 -4.10 -1.50 29.55
CA THR A 251 -3.63 -1.59 28.17
C THR A 251 -4.14 -2.85 27.48
N MET A 252 -3.98 -2.89 26.16
CA MET A 252 -4.27 -4.08 25.36
C MET A 252 -3.40 -5.29 25.75
N LEU A 253 -2.18 -5.05 26.23
CA LEU A 253 -1.27 -6.10 26.71
C LEU A 253 -1.68 -6.58 28.11
N GLU A 254 -2.02 -5.67 29.01
CA GLU A 254 -2.49 -6.01 30.36
C GLU A 254 -3.82 -6.76 30.34
N SER A 255 -4.76 -6.36 29.48
CA SER A 255 -6.02 -7.07 29.28
C SER A 255 -5.83 -8.45 28.65
N TRP A 256 -4.77 -8.68 27.85
CA TRP A 256 -4.44 -10.02 27.36
C TRP A 256 -3.97 -10.94 28.49
N PHE A 257 -3.15 -10.42 29.41
CA PHE A 257 -2.75 -11.17 30.61
C PHE A 257 -3.97 -11.59 31.46
N GLN A 258 -4.95 -10.70 31.63
CA GLN A 258 -6.18 -11.00 32.35
C GLN A 258 -7.08 -12.00 31.60
N LEU A 259 -7.15 -11.89 30.28
CA LEU A 259 -7.85 -12.86 29.44
C LEU A 259 -7.27 -14.26 29.64
N ASN A 260 -5.95 -14.40 29.63
CA ASN A 260 -5.30 -15.70 29.85
C ASN A 260 -5.52 -16.27 31.25
N GLN A 261 -5.88 -15.46 32.26
CA GLN A 261 -6.22 -15.98 33.58
C GLN A 261 -7.62 -16.61 33.63
N SER A 262 -8.51 -16.24 32.71
CA SER A 262 -9.94 -16.58 32.77
C SER A 262 -10.45 -17.43 31.60
N ASP A 263 -9.77 -17.40 30.46
CA ASP A 263 -10.21 -18.05 29.22
C ASP A 263 -9.18 -19.12 28.75
N PRO A 264 -9.49 -20.42 28.86
CA PRO A 264 -8.63 -21.50 28.37
C PRO A 264 -8.35 -21.44 26.86
N ASP A 265 -9.29 -20.96 26.04
CA ASP A 265 -9.08 -20.85 24.60
C ASP A 265 -8.00 -19.79 24.32
N ALA A 266 -8.00 -18.68 25.07
CA ALA A 266 -6.98 -17.65 24.93
C ALA A 266 -5.57 -18.14 25.31
N GLN A 267 -5.48 -19.06 26.28
CA GLN A 267 -4.20 -19.63 26.71
C GLN A 267 -3.49 -20.41 25.59
N THR A 268 -4.23 -20.95 24.62
CA THR A 268 -3.68 -21.66 23.46
C THR A 268 -3.20 -20.73 22.33
N LEU A 269 -3.36 -19.42 22.47
CA LEU A 269 -3.03 -18.44 21.43
C LEU A 269 -1.85 -17.56 21.82
N LEU A 270 -1.00 -17.24 20.84
CA LEU A 270 0.03 -16.22 21.00
C LEU A 270 -0.63 -14.85 21.08
N ASN A 271 0.04 -13.89 21.72
CA ASN A 271 -0.44 -12.50 21.79
C ASN A 271 -0.75 -11.93 20.39
N THR A 272 0.07 -12.28 19.38
CA THR A 272 -0.17 -11.89 17.98
C THR A 272 -1.39 -12.54 17.34
N ASP A 273 -1.87 -13.65 17.89
CA ASP A 273 -3.00 -14.40 17.33
C ASP A 273 -4.34 -14.07 17.99
N ILE A 274 -4.30 -13.43 19.16
CA ILE A 274 -5.48 -12.94 19.88
C ILE A 274 -6.39 -12.08 19.00
N PRO A 275 -5.90 -11.10 18.22
CA PRO A 275 -6.78 -10.24 17.41
C PRO A 275 -7.62 -10.98 16.37
N TYR A 276 -7.18 -12.16 15.89
CA TYR A 276 -7.95 -12.96 14.94
C TYR A 276 -9.15 -13.64 15.60
N ASN A 277 -9.07 -13.93 16.91
CA ASN A 277 -10.07 -14.67 17.67
C ASN A 277 -10.84 -13.80 18.69
N TYR A 278 -10.31 -12.64 19.03
CA TYR A 278 -10.86 -11.73 20.02
C TYR A 278 -10.90 -10.29 19.47
N VAL A 279 -11.83 -9.50 19.98
CA VAL A 279 -11.96 -8.06 19.74
C VAL A 279 -11.70 -7.31 21.04
N HIS A 280 -10.84 -6.30 20.98
CA HIS A 280 -10.57 -5.43 22.11
C HIS A 280 -11.61 -4.29 22.13
N TYR A 281 -12.46 -4.27 23.15
CA TYR A 281 -13.55 -3.32 23.32
C TYR A 281 -13.69 -2.93 24.79
N HIS A 282 -13.77 -1.63 25.09
CA HIS A 282 -13.83 -1.11 26.46
C HIS A 282 -12.74 -1.71 27.38
N ASN A 283 -11.49 -1.66 26.92
CA ASN A 283 -10.30 -2.16 27.63
C ASN A 283 -10.31 -3.66 27.96
N ASN A 284 -11.15 -4.45 27.29
CA ASN A 284 -11.25 -5.89 27.50
C ASN A 284 -11.26 -6.64 26.17
N TRP A 285 -10.71 -7.86 26.20
CA TRP A 285 -10.84 -8.78 25.09
C TRP A 285 -12.13 -9.58 25.20
N LYS A 286 -12.88 -9.64 24.10
CA LYS A 286 -14.09 -10.46 23.99
C LYS A 286 -13.99 -11.36 22.78
N ARG A 287 -14.53 -12.58 22.85
CA ARG A 287 -14.52 -13.52 21.73
C ARG A 287 -15.14 -12.88 20.49
N ARG A 288 -14.41 -12.93 19.39
CA ARG A 288 -14.79 -12.33 18.11
C ARG A 288 -15.83 -13.22 17.44
N LYS A 289 -16.94 -12.61 17.03
CA LYS A 289 -18.00 -13.31 16.29
C LYS A 289 -17.73 -13.39 14.78
N ARG A 290 -17.10 -12.36 14.19
CA ARG A 290 -16.87 -12.24 12.73
C ARG A 290 -15.61 -11.43 12.41
N GLY A 291 -15.07 -11.62 11.20
CA GLY A 291 -14.04 -10.76 10.60
C GLY A 291 -12.61 -11.01 11.07
N GLY A 292 -12.34 -12.14 11.74
CA GLY A 292 -10.98 -12.50 12.18
C GLY A 292 -10.00 -12.59 11.01
N ASN A 293 -10.45 -13.14 9.89
CA ASN A 293 -9.70 -13.24 8.64
C ASN A 293 -9.41 -11.91 7.92
N LYS A 294 -9.90 -10.77 8.42
CA LYS A 294 -9.66 -9.43 7.85
C LYS A 294 -8.82 -8.55 8.77
N ILE A 295 -7.99 -9.16 9.61
CA ILE A 295 -7.11 -8.48 10.55
C ILE A 295 -5.66 -8.86 10.23
N VAL A 296 -4.74 -7.93 10.47
CA VAL A 296 -3.31 -8.21 10.50
C VAL A 296 -2.78 -7.65 11.82
N ALA A 297 -2.40 -8.52 12.73
CA ALA A 297 -1.78 -8.13 13.99
C ALA A 297 -0.28 -7.86 13.80
N ARG A 298 0.22 -6.75 14.36
CA ARG A 298 1.64 -6.41 14.34
C ARG A 298 2.05 -5.83 15.68
N MET A 299 3.13 -6.33 16.27
CA MET A 299 3.76 -5.65 17.41
C MET A 299 4.59 -4.46 16.92
N TYR A 300 4.75 -3.43 17.75
CA TYR A 300 5.65 -2.32 17.43
C TYR A 300 7.07 -2.81 17.14
N VAL A 301 7.74 -2.15 16.19
CA VAL A 301 9.18 -2.28 15.99
C VAL A 301 9.86 -1.53 17.14
N LEU A 302 10.81 -2.18 17.79
CA LEU A 302 11.55 -1.63 18.92
C LEU A 302 13.00 -1.38 18.53
N ASN A 303 13.61 -0.39 19.15
CA ASN A 303 15.03 -0.11 18.97
C ASN A 303 15.85 -1.18 19.71
N VAL A 304 16.95 -1.63 19.11
CA VAL A 304 17.87 -2.61 19.74
C VAL A 304 18.45 -2.09 21.06
N LYS A 305 18.56 -0.77 21.22
CA LYS A 305 18.99 -0.15 22.48
C LYS A 305 17.98 -0.31 23.64
N ASP A 306 16.70 -0.57 23.34
CA ASP A 306 15.66 -0.86 24.34
C ASP A 306 15.60 -2.37 24.58
N ALA A 307 16.70 -2.91 25.15
CA ALA A 307 16.93 -4.35 25.27
C ALA A 307 15.81 -5.07 26.02
N GLU A 308 15.34 -4.50 27.14
CA GLU A 308 14.28 -5.12 27.95
C GLU A 308 12.96 -5.25 27.18
N ARG A 309 12.51 -4.20 26.47
CA ARG A 309 11.30 -4.32 25.65
C ARG A 309 11.51 -5.21 24.44
N LEU A 310 12.72 -5.24 23.88
CA LEU A 310 13.06 -6.15 22.79
C LEU A 310 12.93 -7.61 23.23
N TYR A 311 13.49 -7.97 24.40
CA TYR A 311 13.35 -9.31 24.98
C TYR A 311 11.89 -9.64 25.28
N LEU A 312 11.15 -8.71 25.90
CA LEU A 312 9.72 -8.87 26.12
C LEU A 312 8.96 -9.12 24.81
N ARG A 313 9.23 -8.34 23.76
CA ARG A 313 8.61 -8.53 22.45
C ARG A 313 8.89 -9.93 21.90
N THR A 314 10.12 -10.41 22.01
CA THR A 314 10.48 -11.77 21.59
C THR A 314 9.69 -12.81 22.37
N LEU A 315 9.55 -12.66 23.68
CA LEU A 315 8.74 -13.59 24.49
C LEU A 315 7.26 -13.55 24.11
N LEU A 316 6.69 -12.36 23.91
CA LEU A 316 5.29 -12.20 23.50
C LEU A 316 4.98 -12.81 22.11
N LEU A 317 6.01 -13.07 21.30
CA LEU A 317 5.87 -13.76 20.00
C LEU A 317 5.90 -15.29 20.12
N HIS A 318 6.36 -15.85 21.24
CA HIS A 318 6.61 -17.29 21.36
C HIS A 318 5.96 -17.94 22.59
N VAL A 319 5.51 -17.14 23.57
CA VAL A 319 4.93 -17.64 24.82
C VAL A 319 3.41 -17.63 24.71
N LEU A 320 2.82 -18.82 24.90
CA LEU A 320 1.39 -19.05 25.04
C LEU A 320 0.93 -18.79 26.48
N GLY A 321 -0.33 -18.38 26.65
CA GLY A 321 -0.99 -18.31 27.96
C GLY A 321 -0.34 -17.43 29.01
N ALA A 322 0.48 -16.44 28.62
CA ALA A 322 1.12 -15.57 29.59
C ALA A 322 0.09 -14.81 30.42
N ALA A 323 0.09 -15.01 31.74
CA ALA A 323 -0.92 -14.45 32.64
C ALA A 323 -0.47 -13.16 33.36
N SER A 324 0.79 -12.76 33.23
CA SER A 324 1.34 -11.53 33.81
C SER A 324 2.75 -11.21 33.30
N PHE A 325 3.22 -9.99 33.56
CA PHE A 325 4.64 -9.64 33.35
C PHE A 325 5.59 -10.56 34.14
N LYS A 326 5.23 -10.96 35.36
CA LYS A 326 6.03 -11.85 36.20
C LYS A 326 6.14 -13.24 35.55
N PHE A 327 5.05 -13.77 35.02
CA PHE A 327 5.03 -15.04 34.29
C PHE A 327 6.03 -15.02 33.12
N VAL A 328 5.98 -13.97 32.29
CA VAL A 328 6.88 -13.84 31.15
C VAL A 328 8.35 -13.76 31.58
N ARG A 329 8.65 -13.06 32.69
CA ARG A 329 10.01 -13.00 33.25
C ARG A 329 10.49 -14.36 33.77
N MET A 330 9.65 -15.14 34.42
CA MET A 330 10.07 -16.43 35.00
C MET A 330 10.46 -17.47 33.93
N LEU A 331 9.93 -17.35 32.70
CA LEU A 331 10.35 -18.21 31.59
C LEU A 331 11.80 -17.93 31.14
N THR A 332 12.28 -16.68 31.26
CA THR A 332 13.66 -16.34 30.87
C THR A 332 14.72 -17.03 31.73
N THR A 333 14.42 -17.26 33.01
CA THR A 333 15.31 -17.97 33.93
C THR A 333 15.48 -19.47 33.58
N SER A 334 14.49 -20.07 32.92
CA SER A 334 14.53 -21.49 32.52
C SER A 334 15.23 -21.73 31.18
N PHE A 335 15.25 -20.73 30.28
CA PHE A 335 15.93 -20.84 28.98
C PHE A 335 17.39 -20.35 29.00
N MET A 336 17.84 -19.69 30.06
CA MET A 336 19.25 -19.31 30.27
C MET A 336 20.08 -20.37 31.02
N THR A 337 19.49 -21.54 31.34
CA THR A 337 20.15 -22.64 32.05
C THR A 337 20.39 -23.89 31.18
N LEU A 338 20.38 -23.74 29.85
CA LEU A 338 20.83 -24.78 28.89
C LEU A 338 22.09 -24.35 28.15
#